data_AF-A0A073JT12-F1
#
_entry.id   AF-A0A073JT12-F1
#
_cell.length_a   1.000
_cell.length_b   1.000
_cell.length_c   1.000
_cell.angle_alpha   90.00
_cell.angle_beta   90.00
_cell.angle_gamma   90.00
#
_symmetry.space_group_name_H-M   'P 1'
#
loop_
_entity.id
_entity.type
_entity.pdbx_description
1 polymer ?
#
loop_
_entity_poly.entity_id
_entity_poly.type
_entity_poly.pdbx_seq_one_letter_code
_entity_poly.pdbx_strand_id
1 'polypeptide(L)'
;MFFSVEFICSVGIPLSEIAITELGEFCNTFGSELIIEAVNRAIDENAPKWRYIRSILVSWEKKRVKTINDVAALDSQFEISK
;
A
#
# COMPACT_ATOMS: atom_id res chain seq x y z
N MET A 1 -10.78 -6.51 6.67
CA MET A 1 -11.22 -5.17 6.25
C MET A 1 -11.01 -4.12 7.35
N PHE A 2 -11.60 -4.28 8.55
CA PHE A 2 -11.50 -3.29 9.63
C PHE A 2 -10.07 -2.97 10.09
N PHE A 3 -9.20 -3.98 10.21
CA PHE A 3 -7.85 -3.78 10.76
C PHE A 3 -6.98 -2.82 9.94
N SER A 4 -7.06 -2.88 8.61
CA SER A 4 -6.26 -2.00 7.73
C SER A 4 -6.76 -0.55 7.73
N VAL A 5 -8.08 -0.33 7.84
CA VAL A 5 -8.66 1.02 7.90
C VAL A 5 -8.32 1.69 9.22
N GLU A 6 -8.51 0.97 10.33
CA GLU A 6 -8.16 1.40 11.69
C GLU A 6 -6.68 1.76 11.79
N PHE A 7 -5.81 0.94 11.18
CA PHE A 7 -4.38 1.20 11.14
C PHE A 7 -4.07 2.52 10.43
N ILE A 8 -4.57 2.74 9.21
CA ILE A 8 -4.34 3.96 8.43
C ILE A 8 -4.86 5.21 9.17
N CYS A 9 -6.01 5.09 9.83
CA CYS A 9 -6.56 6.15 10.67
C CYS A 9 -5.67 6.42 11.89
N SER A 10 -5.11 5.37 12.50
CA SER A 10 -4.15 5.47 13.61
C SER A 10 -2.83 6.15 13.20
N VAL A 11 -2.42 6.07 11.92
CA VAL A 11 -1.28 6.82 11.38
C VAL A 11 -1.62 8.31 11.14
N GLY A 12 -2.89 8.70 11.28
CA GLY A 12 -3.36 10.08 11.07
C GLY A 12 -3.62 10.42 9.60
N ILE A 13 -3.86 9.41 8.76
CA ILE A 13 -4.13 9.62 7.33
C ILE A 13 -5.65 9.75 7.13
N PRO A 14 -6.17 10.92 6.73
CA PRO A 14 -7.59 11.07 6.46
C PRO A 14 -7.96 10.29 5.19
N LEU A 15 -8.83 9.31 5.34
CA LEU A 15 -9.40 8.54 4.24
C LEU A 15 -10.70 9.19 3.75
N SER A 16 -10.81 9.40 2.45
CA SER A 16 -12.07 9.77 1.80
C SER A 16 -12.91 8.51 1.53
N GLU A 17 -14.22 8.66 1.30
CA GLU A 17 -15.12 7.54 0.95
C GLU A 17 -14.62 6.72 -0.25
N ILE A 18 -14.07 7.41 -1.25
CA ILE A 18 -13.44 6.77 -2.42
C ILE A 18 -12.23 5.93 -1.99
N ALA A 19 -11.41 6.46 -1.08
CA ALA A 19 -10.23 5.76 -0.58
C ALA A 19 -10.60 4.49 0.20
N ILE A 20 -11.68 4.53 0.98
CA ILE A 20 -12.18 3.38 1.72
C ILE A 20 -12.66 2.28 0.76
N THR A 21 -13.37 2.68 -0.30
CA THR A 21 -13.81 1.74 -1.35
C THR A 21 -12.63 1.07 -2.03
N GLU A 22 -11.66 1.85 -2.49
CA GLU A 22 -10.45 1.34 -3.15
C GLU A 22 -9.61 0.45 -2.22
N LEU A 23 -9.44 0.86 -0.96
CA LEU A 23 -8.77 0.07 0.06
C LEU A 23 -9.44 -1.30 0.21
N GLY A 24 -10.76 -1.35 0.13
CA GLY A 24 -11.52 -2.59 0.16
C GLY A 24 -11.15 -3.54 -0.98
N GLU A 25 -11.09 -3.03 -2.21
CA GLU A 25 -10.69 -3.80 -3.38
C GLU A 25 -9.23 -4.29 -3.27
N PHE A 26 -8.31 -3.40 -2.88
CA PHE A 26 -6.91 -3.77 -2.67
C PHE A 26 -6.74 -4.76 -1.53
N CYS A 27 -7.51 -4.66 -0.45
CA CYS A 27 -7.48 -5.62 0.65
C CYS A 27 -7.93 -7.01 0.19
N ASN A 28 -8.85 -7.10 -0.78
CA ASN A 28 -9.29 -8.38 -1.35
C ASN A 28 -8.27 -8.95 -2.35
N THR A 29 -7.58 -8.09 -3.09
CA THR A 29 -6.57 -8.49 -4.11
C THR A 29 -5.22 -8.85 -3.49
N PHE A 30 -4.72 -8.03 -2.58
CA PHE A 30 -3.37 -8.12 -2.01
C PHE A 30 -3.35 -8.68 -0.58
N GLY A 31 -4.45 -8.55 0.15
CA GLY A 31 -4.50 -8.90 1.58
C GLY A 31 -3.98 -7.80 2.49
N SER A 32 -4.29 -7.91 3.78
CA SER A 32 -4.00 -6.88 4.79
C SER A 32 -2.51 -6.60 4.96
N GLU A 33 -1.66 -7.63 4.84
CA GLU A 33 -0.21 -7.51 5.00
C GLU A 33 0.42 -6.58 3.97
N LEU A 34 0.06 -6.72 2.69
CA LEU A 34 0.56 -5.84 1.64
C LEU A 34 0.07 -4.40 1.81
N ILE A 35 -1.18 -4.20 2.26
CA ILE A 35 -1.68 -2.85 2.57
C ILE A 35 -0.82 -2.20 3.66
N ILE A 36 -0.53 -2.93 4.74
CA ILE A 36 0.31 -2.43 5.84
C ILE A 36 1.70 -2.08 5.31
N GLU A 37 2.29 -2.91 4.46
CA GLU A 37 3.61 -2.65 3.88
C GLU A 37 3.62 -1.38 3.01
N ALA A 38 2.59 -1.20 2.17
CA ALA A 38 2.45 0.02 1.37
C ALA A 38 2.28 1.27 2.24
N VAL A 39 1.60 1.15 3.39
CA VAL A 39 1.46 2.23 4.38
C VAL A 39 2.78 2.52 5.07
N ASN A 40 3.50 1.50 5.54
CA ASN A 40 4.83 1.65 6.16
C ASN A 40 5.79 2.35 5.20
N ARG A 41 5.79 1.95 3.93
CA ARG A 41 6.62 2.58 2.89
C ARG A 41 6.24 4.04 2.64
N ALA A 42 4.96 4.37 2.73
CA ALA A 42 4.50 5.76 2.64
C ALA A 42 4.97 6.60 3.84
N ILE A 43 5.05 6.01 5.03
CA ILE A 43 5.58 6.67 6.23
C ILE A 43 7.09 6.87 6.11
N ASP A 44 7.83 5.86 5.65
CA ASP A 44 9.28 5.89 5.49
C ASP A 44 9.72 6.97 4.48
N GLU A 45 8.98 7.09 3.37
CA GLU A 45 9.13 8.16 2.37
C GLU A 45 8.61 9.52 2.84
N ASN A 46 8.21 9.65 4.11
CA ASN A 46 7.65 10.85 4.73
C ASN A 46 6.43 11.41 3.96
N ALA A 47 5.68 10.52 3.31
CA ALA A 47 4.50 10.80 2.51
C ALA A 47 3.27 9.97 2.96
N PRO A 48 2.84 10.06 4.24
CA PRO A 48 1.70 9.30 4.78
C PRO A 48 0.37 9.82 4.23
N LYS A 49 0.11 9.55 2.95
CA LYS A 49 -1.08 9.99 2.23
C LYS A 49 -1.64 8.82 1.46
N TRP A 50 -2.96 8.64 1.49
CA TRP A 50 -3.64 7.60 0.72
C TRP A 50 -3.25 7.61 -0.76
N ARG A 51 -3.13 8.81 -1.36
CA ARG A 51 -2.72 8.96 -2.76
C ARG A 51 -1.36 8.31 -3.05
N TYR A 52 -0.41 8.37 -2.11
CA TYR A 52 0.91 7.76 -2.27
C TYR A 52 0.83 6.24 -2.09
N ILE A 53 0.16 5.77 -1.04
CA ILE A 53 -0.12 4.35 -0.78
C ILE A 53 -0.79 3.71 -2.00
N ARG A 54 -1.81 4.36 -2.54
CA ARG A 54 -2.52 3.95 -3.76
C ARG A 54 -1.58 3.84 -4.96
N SER A 55 -0.67 4.80 -5.15
CA SER A 55 0.33 4.72 -6.23
C SER A 55 1.23 3.49 -6.08
N ILE A 56 1.63 3.15 -4.86
CA ILE A 56 2.42 1.94 -4.58
C ILE A 56 1.61 0.69 -4.93
N LEU A 57 0.37 0.59 -4.45
CA LEU A 57 -0.53 -0.54 -4.71
C LEU A 57 -0.84 -0.71 -6.21
N VAL A 58 -1.08 0.39 -6.94
CA VAL A 58 -1.27 0.36 -8.39
C VAL A 58 0.00 -0.08 -9.12
N SER A 59 1.17 0.33 -8.65
CA SER A 59 2.46 -0.14 -9.19
C SER A 59 2.62 -1.64 -9.02
N TRP A 60 2.28 -2.15 -7.84
CA TRP A 60 2.27 -3.58 -7.53
C TRP A 60 1.26 -4.35 -8.37
N GLU A 61 0.07 -3.79 -8.61
CA GLU A 61 -0.96 -4.42 -9.44
C GLU A 61 -0.48 -4.56 -10.89
N LYS A 62 0.10 -3.48 -11.45
CA LYS A 62 0.68 -3.48 -12.80
C LYS A 62 1.78 -4.52 -12.95
N LYS A 63 2.57 -4.71 -11.90
CA LYS A 63 3.66 -5.69 -11.87
C LYS A 63 3.19 -7.09 -11.46
N ARG A 64 1.88 -7.27 -11.24
CA ARG A 64 1.23 -8.52 -10.82
C ARG A 64 1.81 -9.12 -9.54
N VAL A 65 2.22 -8.26 -8.62
CA VAL A 65 2.59 -8.61 -7.27
C VAL A 65 1.41 -9.30 -6.60
N LYS A 66 1.63 -10.50 -6.08
CA LYS A 66 0.61 -11.21 -5.29
C LYS A 66 1.08 -11.57 -3.88
N THR A 67 2.36 -11.38 -3.60
CA THR A 67 2.99 -11.78 -2.34
C THR A 67 4.03 -10.74 -1.94
N ILE A 68 4.31 -10.66 -0.63
CA ILE A 68 5.42 -9.87 -0.08
C ILE A 68 6.75 -10.23 -0.74
N ASN A 69 6.95 -11.48 -1.14
CA ASN A 69 8.16 -11.90 -1.82
C ASN A 69 8.33 -11.22 -3.20
N ASP A 70 7.22 -10.98 -3.90
CA ASP A 70 7.22 -10.25 -5.16
C ASP A 70 7.46 -8.74 -4.93
N VAL A 71 6.92 -8.18 -3.84
CA VAL A 71 7.26 -6.83 -3.38
C VAL A 71 8.76 -6.69 -3.12
N ALA A 72 9.37 -7.60 -2.38
CA ALA A 72 10.79 -7.57 -2.08
C ALA A 72 11.66 -7.66 -3.35
N ALA A 73 11.25 -8.49 -4.32
CA ALA A 73 11.91 -8.61 -5.62
C ALA A 73 11.78 -7.32 -6.46
N LEU A 74 10.67 -6.60 -6.33
CA LEU A 74 10.50 -5.30 -6.97
C LEU A 74 11.28 -4.18 -6.30
N ASP A 75 11.38 -4.22 -4.98
CA ASP A 75 12.18 -3.28 -4.20
C ASP A 75 13.64 -3.34 -4.61
N SER A 76 14.16 -4.56 -4.67
CA SER A 76 15.51 -4.84 -5.13
C SER A 76 15.75 -4.29 -6.54
N GLN A 77 14.76 -4.36 -7.43
CA GLN A 77 14.86 -3.80 -8.78
C GLN A 77 14.78 -2.28 -8.82
N PHE A 78 14.09 -1.65 -7.86
CA PHE A 78 13.91 -0.20 -7.79
C PHE A 78 15.15 0.49 -7.19
N GLU A 79 15.79 -0.12 -6.19
CA GLU A 79 17.06 0.38 -5.63
C GLU A 79 18.22 0.37 -6.64
N ILE A 80 18.23 -0.57 -7.60
CA ILE A 80 19.33 -0.69 -8.58
C ILE A 80 19.32 0.45 -9.62
N SER A 81 18.25 1.26 -9.71
CA SER A 81 18.14 2.35 -10.70
C SER A 81 18.41 3.75 -10.15
N LYS A 82 19.00 3.90 -8.96
CA LYS A 82 19.37 5.21 -8.40
C LYS A 82 20.84 5.55 -8.61
#